data_AF-A0A211Z2I2-F1
#
_entry.id   AF-A0A211Z2I2-F1
#
_cell.length_a   1.000
_cell.length_b   1.000
_cell.length_c   1.000
_cell.angle_alpha   90.00
_cell.angle_beta   90.00
_cell.angle_gamma   90.00
#
_symmetry.space_group_name_H-M   'P 1'
#
loop_
_entity.id
_entity.type
_entity.pdbx_description
1 polymer ?
#
loop_
_entity_poly.entity_id
_entity_poly.type
_entity_poly.pdbx_seq_one_letter_code
_entity_poly.pdbx_strand_id
1 'polypeptide(L)'
;MADITRTETEIAAPPDPDEADDAILSGLIELGMAMARAFQADAIAALQADDLDRAGKAETHFSRLFLGIRRAIALRARLRQQREEAQRGIEQDRDERVALAADRRRRVAQGVTGAIAAATADPDTRDRQIADLWDRLAGDHADGRDRADRALPIEDLIRSLCRALGIPPDRTAIAAAVAGTLEVPGRTRTGTAGRRPMQGWVRPADAPALTRPPPRPPGPDSG
;
A
#
# COMPACT_ATOMS: atom_id res chain seq x y z
N MET A 1 -17.57 -55.10 -11.58
CA MET A 1 -17.33 -53.99 -10.63
C MET A 1 -16.51 -52.96 -11.36
N ALA A 2 -17.15 -51.93 -11.90
CA ALA A 2 -16.49 -50.81 -12.56
C ALA A 2 -16.42 -49.66 -11.55
N ASP A 3 -15.20 -49.27 -11.18
CA ASP A 3 -14.93 -48.17 -10.28
C ASP A 3 -14.88 -46.89 -11.13
N ILE A 4 -15.83 -45.98 -10.94
CA ILE A 4 -15.88 -44.69 -11.63
C ILE A 4 -15.16 -43.69 -10.76
N THR A 5 -13.91 -43.40 -11.10
CA THR A 5 -13.13 -42.30 -10.55
C THR A 5 -13.79 -40.98 -10.95
N ARG A 6 -14.55 -40.41 -10.01
CA ARG A 6 -15.10 -39.05 -10.11
C ARG A 6 -13.94 -38.08 -9.94
N THR A 7 -13.41 -37.56 -11.06
CA THR A 7 -12.56 -36.38 -11.08
C THR A 7 -13.36 -35.19 -10.58
N GLU A 8 -13.21 -34.91 -9.29
CA GLU A 8 -13.68 -33.69 -8.66
C GLU A 8 -12.89 -32.54 -9.27
N THR A 9 -13.50 -31.86 -10.24
CA THR A 9 -12.95 -30.65 -10.83
C THR A 9 -13.13 -29.58 -9.78
N GLU A 10 -12.08 -29.34 -8.99
CA GLU A 10 -11.99 -28.24 -8.05
C GLU A 10 -12.20 -26.94 -8.86
N ILE A 11 -13.38 -26.34 -8.70
CA ILE A 11 -13.69 -25.06 -9.33
C ILE A 11 -12.83 -24.03 -8.62
N ALA A 12 -11.68 -23.72 -9.23
CA ALA A 12 -10.83 -22.62 -8.80
C ALA A 12 -11.68 -21.34 -8.71
N ALA A 13 -11.54 -20.63 -7.59
CA ALA A 13 -12.14 -19.31 -7.43
C ALA A 13 -11.77 -18.45 -8.65
N PRO A 14 -12.70 -17.63 -9.17
CA PRO A 14 -12.41 -16.77 -10.31
C PRO A 14 -11.15 -15.95 -10.00
N PRO A 15 -10.21 -15.85 -10.96
CA PRO A 15 -8.97 -15.10 -10.73
C PRO A 15 -9.31 -13.68 -10.32
N ASP A 16 -8.48 -13.11 -9.46
CA ASP A 16 -8.53 -11.69 -9.12
C ASP A 16 -8.64 -10.91 -10.46
N PRO A 17 -9.62 -10.00 -10.63
CA PRO A 17 -9.78 -9.22 -11.87
C PRO A 17 -8.47 -8.60 -12.34
N ASP A 18 -7.61 -8.23 -11.40
CA ASP A 18 -6.28 -7.73 -11.63
C ASP A 18 -5.33 -8.79 -12.26
N GLU A 19 -5.34 -10.01 -11.74
CA GLU A 19 -4.54 -11.13 -12.27
C GLU A 19 -5.02 -11.53 -13.67
N ALA A 20 -6.34 -11.49 -13.90
CA ALA A 20 -6.93 -11.68 -15.22
C ALA A 20 -6.47 -10.59 -16.21
N ASP A 21 -6.44 -9.32 -15.80
CA ASP A 21 -5.95 -8.21 -16.63
C ASP A 21 -4.45 -8.34 -16.95
N ASP A 22 -3.61 -8.80 -16.01
CA ASP A 22 -2.18 -9.05 -16.25
C ASP A 22 -1.95 -10.19 -17.26
N ALA A 23 -2.75 -11.25 -17.16
CA ALA A 23 -2.72 -12.37 -18.09
C ALA A 23 -3.16 -11.93 -19.51
N ILE A 24 -4.21 -11.12 -19.61
CA ILE A 24 -4.68 -10.55 -20.89
C ILE A 24 -3.58 -9.67 -21.51
N LEU A 25 -2.98 -8.77 -20.73
CA LEU A 25 -1.90 -7.91 -21.22
C LEU A 25 -0.67 -8.73 -21.67
N SER A 26 -0.34 -9.79 -20.94
CA SER A 26 0.75 -10.70 -21.31
C SER A 26 0.45 -11.40 -22.64
N GLY A 27 -0.76 -11.95 -22.82
CA GLY A 27 -1.17 -12.57 -24.07
C GLY A 27 -1.18 -11.59 -25.26
N LEU A 28 -1.62 -10.33 -25.03
CA LEU A 28 -1.58 -9.29 -26.05
C LEU A 28 -0.14 -8.89 -26.44
N ILE A 29 0.77 -8.84 -25.48
CA ILE A 29 2.20 -8.56 -25.75
C ILE A 29 2.81 -9.70 -26.58
N GLU A 30 2.55 -10.96 -26.21
CA GLU A 30 3.05 -12.13 -26.95
C GLU A 30 2.52 -12.19 -28.37
N LEU A 31 1.21 -12.05 -28.54
CA LEU A 31 0.56 -11.98 -29.85
C LEU A 31 1.11 -10.81 -30.68
N GLY A 32 1.26 -9.64 -30.05
CA GLY A 32 1.84 -8.47 -30.69
C GLY A 32 3.28 -8.70 -31.14
N MET A 33 4.12 -9.37 -30.34
CA MET A 33 5.47 -9.72 -30.75
C MET A 33 5.49 -10.70 -31.92
N ALA A 34 4.59 -11.69 -31.95
CA ALA A 34 4.46 -12.61 -33.08
C ALA A 34 4.07 -11.87 -34.37
N MET A 35 3.06 -10.98 -34.30
CA MET A 35 2.65 -10.15 -35.43
C MET A 35 3.75 -9.18 -35.88
N ALA A 36 4.53 -8.61 -34.96
CA ALA A 36 5.63 -7.72 -35.28
C ALA A 36 6.73 -8.43 -36.10
N ARG A 37 7.06 -9.67 -35.73
CA ARG A 37 7.99 -10.52 -36.51
C ARG A 37 7.45 -10.82 -37.91
N ALA A 38 6.15 -11.08 -38.03
CA ALA A 38 5.51 -11.31 -39.33
C ALA A 38 5.57 -10.08 -40.24
N PHE A 39 5.26 -8.88 -39.71
CA PHE A 39 5.38 -7.63 -40.48
C PHE A 39 6.83 -7.32 -40.87
N GLN A 40 7.80 -7.61 -39.99
CA GLN A 40 9.21 -7.46 -40.32
C GLN A 40 9.63 -8.40 -41.46
N ALA A 41 9.20 -9.67 -41.42
CA ALA A 41 9.49 -10.62 -42.49
C ALA A 41 8.85 -10.22 -43.82
N ASP A 42 7.60 -9.73 -43.80
CA ASP A 42 6.90 -9.24 -44.99
C ASP A 42 7.58 -8.00 -45.59
N ALA A 43 8.04 -7.07 -44.76
CA ALA A 43 8.80 -5.91 -45.21
C ALA A 43 10.12 -6.32 -45.90
N ILE A 44 10.86 -7.28 -45.31
CA ILE A 44 12.11 -7.79 -45.90
C ILE A 44 11.83 -8.47 -47.25
N ALA A 45 10.78 -9.29 -47.34
CA ALA A 45 10.40 -9.94 -48.59
C ALA A 45 9.99 -8.95 -49.68
N ALA A 46 9.24 -7.89 -49.32
CA ALA A 46 8.85 -6.83 -50.23
C ALA A 46 10.07 -6.04 -50.76
N LEU A 47 11.03 -5.73 -49.88
CA LEU A 47 12.29 -5.09 -50.28
C LEU A 47 13.11 -5.96 -51.24
N GLN A 48 13.14 -7.28 -51.04
CA GLN A 48 13.82 -8.21 -51.95
C GLN A 48 13.16 -8.28 -53.33
N ALA A 49 11.85 -7.99 -53.40
CA ALA A 49 11.07 -7.95 -54.64
C ALA A 49 11.00 -6.55 -55.29
N ASP A 50 11.71 -5.55 -54.74
CA ASP A 50 11.66 -4.14 -55.16
C ASP A 50 10.24 -3.52 -55.08
N ASP A 51 9.38 -4.05 -54.20
CA ASP A 51 8.03 -3.55 -53.96
C ASP A 51 8.00 -2.60 -52.75
N LEU A 52 8.30 -1.32 -53.02
CA LEU A 52 8.39 -0.29 -51.99
C LEU A 52 7.04 0.06 -51.35
N ASP A 53 5.92 -0.04 -52.07
CA ASP A 53 4.60 0.25 -51.52
C ASP A 53 4.21 -0.80 -50.46
N ARG A 54 4.46 -2.08 -50.76
CA ARG A 54 4.23 -3.16 -49.81
C ARG A 54 5.16 -3.06 -48.60
N ALA A 55 6.44 -2.72 -48.80
CA ALA A 55 7.38 -2.51 -47.70
C ALA A 55 6.94 -1.37 -46.77
N GLY A 56 6.48 -0.23 -47.32
CA GLY A 56 6.00 0.90 -46.53
C GLY A 56 4.71 0.61 -45.73
N LYS A 57 3.81 -0.21 -46.28
CA LYS A 57 2.62 -0.68 -45.54
C LYS A 57 3.01 -1.56 -44.36
N ALA A 58 3.92 -2.51 -44.58
CA ALA A 58 4.41 -3.40 -43.52
C ALA A 58 5.10 -2.61 -42.39
N GLU A 59 5.91 -1.60 -42.72
CA GLU A 59 6.53 -0.69 -41.74
C GLU A 59 5.48 0.10 -40.92
N THR A 60 4.45 0.61 -41.59
CA THR A 60 3.37 1.36 -40.92
C THR A 60 2.62 0.46 -39.93
N HIS A 61 2.31 -0.78 -40.32
CA HIS A 61 1.68 -1.76 -39.43
C HIS A 61 2.59 -2.12 -38.25
N PHE A 62 3.87 -2.36 -38.50
CA PHE A 62 4.87 -2.62 -37.46
C PHE A 62 4.96 -1.47 -36.45
N SER A 63 5.04 -0.22 -36.93
CA SER A 63 5.17 0.96 -36.07
C SER A 63 3.95 1.16 -35.16
N ARG A 64 2.74 0.98 -35.70
CA ARG A 64 1.50 1.04 -34.92
C ARG A 64 1.44 -0.06 -33.86
N LEU A 65 1.83 -1.27 -34.23
CA LEU A 65 1.85 -2.42 -33.34
C LEU A 65 2.86 -2.24 -32.20
N PHE A 66 4.07 -1.77 -32.53
CA PHE A 66 5.12 -1.51 -31.53
C PHE A 66 4.69 -0.45 -30.52
N LEU A 67 3.99 0.60 -30.96
CA LEU A 67 3.40 1.58 -30.06
C LEU A 67 2.36 0.94 -29.13
N GLY A 68 1.52 0.04 -29.66
CA GLY A 68 0.55 -0.73 -28.86
C GLY A 68 1.23 -1.60 -27.79
N ILE A 69 2.27 -2.34 -28.17
CA ILE A 69 3.05 -3.18 -27.25
C ILE A 69 3.69 -2.34 -26.14
N ARG A 70 4.30 -1.20 -26.48
CA ARG A 70 4.88 -0.29 -25.47
C ARG A 70 3.84 0.21 -24.47
N ARG A 71 2.63 0.53 -24.94
CA ARG A 71 1.52 0.97 -24.07
C ARG A 71 1.04 -0.17 -23.17
N ALA A 72 0.92 -1.39 -23.70
CA ALA A 72 0.55 -2.56 -22.90
C ALA A 72 1.57 -2.86 -21.81
N ILE A 73 2.87 -2.82 -22.13
CA ILE A 73 3.96 -2.99 -21.14
C ILE A 73 3.89 -1.90 -20.06
N ALA A 74 3.70 -0.64 -20.45
CA ALA A 74 3.59 0.47 -19.50
C ALA A 74 2.37 0.33 -18.58
N LEU A 75 1.21 -0.09 -19.13
CA LEU A 75 0.01 -0.34 -18.35
C LEU A 75 0.22 -1.50 -17.36
N ARG A 76 0.84 -2.59 -17.81
CA ARG A 76 1.19 -3.73 -16.97
C ARG A 76 2.09 -3.33 -15.79
N ALA A 77 3.14 -2.55 -16.06
CA ALA A 77 4.03 -2.04 -15.02
C ALA A 77 3.28 -1.17 -14.00
N ARG A 78 2.34 -0.32 -14.46
CA ARG A 78 1.51 0.51 -13.59
C ARG A 78 0.57 -0.31 -12.71
N LEU A 79 -0.11 -1.32 -13.26
CA LEU A 79 -1.00 -2.19 -12.49
C LEU A 79 -0.23 -2.94 -11.40
N ARG A 80 0.95 -3.47 -11.73
CA ARG A 80 1.83 -4.08 -10.75
C ARG A 80 2.21 -3.11 -9.63
N GLN A 81 2.59 -1.89 -9.97
CA GLN A 81 2.91 -0.86 -8.98
C GLN A 81 1.71 -0.57 -8.05
N GLN A 82 0.50 -0.48 -8.60
CA GLN A 82 -0.72 -0.25 -7.80
C GLN A 82 -0.97 -1.38 -6.80
N ARG A 83 -0.75 -2.64 -7.19
CA ARG A 83 -0.86 -3.80 -6.27
C ARG A 83 0.17 -3.74 -5.16
N GLU A 84 1.42 -3.45 -5.51
CA GLU A 84 2.50 -3.30 -4.53
C GLU A 84 2.21 -2.15 -3.55
N GLU A 85 1.60 -1.06 -4.00
CA GLU A 85 1.16 0.05 -3.15
C GLU A 85 -0.02 -0.32 -2.25
N ALA A 86 -1.03 -1.02 -2.77
CA ALA A 86 -2.16 -1.49 -1.99
C ALA A 86 -1.73 -2.48 -0.90
N GLN A 87 -0.85 -3.42 -1.26
CA GLN A 87 -0.30 -4.39 -0.32
C GLN A 87 0.51 -3.70 0.78
N ARG A 88 1.34 -2.72 0.42
CA ARG A 88 2.07 -1.89 1.39
C ARG A 88 1.13 -1.12 2.30
N GLY A 89 0.00 -0.62 1.78
CA GLY A 89 -1.04 0.03 2.59
C GLY A 89 -1.65 -0.91 3.63
N ILE A 90 -2.01 -2.14 3.23
CA ILE A 90 -2.56 -3.15 4.15
C ILE A 90 -1.56 -3.54 5.24
N GLU A 91 -0.29 -3.73 4.87
CA GLU A 91 0.78 -4.03 5.82
C GLU A 91 0.99 -2.88 6.80
N GLN A 92 1.02 -1.64 6.30
CA GLN A 92 1.13 -0.46 7.14
C GLN A 92 -0.06 -0.32 8.10
N ASP A 93 -1.29 -0.51 7.63
CA ASP A 93 -2.49 -0.47 8.48
C ASP A 93 -2.43 -1.55 9.58
N ARG A 94 -1.90 -2.73 9.25
CA ARG A 94 -1.70 -3.81 10.23
C ARG A 94 -0.65 -3.43 11.27
N ASP A 95 0.48 -2.89 10.84
CA ASP A 95 1.56 -2.44 11.73
C ASP A 95 1.09 -1.30 12.63
N GLU A 96 0.34 -0.34 12.10
CA GLU A 96 -0.28 0.75 12.85
C GLU A 96 -1.26 0.21 13.89
N ARG A 97 -2.11 -0.77 13.53
CA ARG A 97 -3.00 -1.45 14.47
C ARG A 97 -2.25 -2.17 15.59
N VAL A 98 -1.16 -2.86 15.25
CA VAL A 98 -0.30 -3.55 16.24
C VAL A 98 0.35 -2.52 17.18
N ALA A 99 0.87 -1.42 16.63
CA ALA A 99 1.48 -0.35 17.41
C ALA A 99 0.47 0.32 18.36
N LEU A 100 -0.75 0.61 17.89
CA LEU A 100 -1.83 1.16 18.71
C LEU A 100 -2.25 0.20 19.83
N ALA A 101 -2.39 -1.09 19.54
CA ALA A 101 -2.68 -2.11 20.54
C ALA A 101 -1.56 -2.20 21.60
N ALA A 102 -0.30 -2.17 21.18
CA ALA A 102 0.85 -2.17 22.08
C ALA A 102 0.90 -0.92 22.96
N ASP A 103 0.69 0.27 22.39
CA ASP A 103 0.61 1.52 23.16
C ASP A 103 -0.53 1.50 24.17
N ARG A 104 -1.70 1.01 23.76
CA ARG A 104 -2.86 0.85 24.65
C ARG A 104 -2.54 -0.09 25.81
N ARG A 105 -1.96 -1.27 25.56
CA ARG A 105 -1.53 -2.21 26.62
C ARG A 105 -0.53 -1.58 27.57
N ARG A 106 0.42 -0.81 27.04
CA ARG A 106 1.41 -0.07 27.84
C ARG A 106 0.74 0.93 28.79
N ARG A 107 -0.19 1.75 28.30
CA ARG A 107 -0.92 2.72 29.14
C ARG A 107 -1.74 2.03 30.22
N VAL A 108 -2.40 0.94 29.88
CA VAL A 108 -3.17 0.13 30.84
C VAL A 108 -2.25 -0.42 31.92
N ALA A 109 -1.12 -1.02 31.53
CA ALA A 109 -0.14 -1.56 32.47
C ALA A 109 0.38 -0.46 33.42
N GLN A 110 0.70 0.73 32.88
CA GLN A 110 1.10 1.89 33.67
C GLN A 110 0.03 2.32 34.69
N GLY A 111 -1.23 2.44 34.25
CA GLY A 111 -2.33 2.84 35.13
C GLY A 111 -2.59 1.84 36.26
N VAL A 112 -2.57 0.54 35.95
CA VAL A 112 -2.77 -0.51 36.97
C VAL A 112 -1.56 -0.60 37.90
N THR A 113 -0.33 -0.48 37.38
CA THR A 113 0.89 -0.46 38.20
C THR A 113 0.92 0.75 39.14
N GLY A 114 0.49 1.92 38.68
CA GLY A 114 0.33 3.11 39.52
C GLY A 114 -0.71 2.91 40.63
N ALA A 115 -1.83 2.28 40.33
CA ALA A 115 -2.84 1.93 41.34
C ALA A 115 -2.34 0.89 42.35
N ILE A 116 -1.60 -0.14 41.90
CA ILE A 116 -0.92 -1.11 42.76
C ILE A 116 0.05 -0.39 43.70
N ALA A 117 0.87 0.53 43.21
CA ALA A 117 1.83 1.28 44.01
C ALA A 117 1.14 2.16 45.07
N ALA A 118 -0.01 2.76 44.74
CA ALA A 118 -0.78 3.60 45.67
C ALA A 118 -1.50 2.78 46.76
N ALA A 119 -1.95 1.57 46.44
CA ALA A 119 -2.78 0.76 47.33
C ALA A 119 -1.98 -0.24 48.18
N THR A 120 -0.83 -0.72 47.70
CA THR A 120 -0.08 -1.82 48.30
C THR A 120 1.25 -1.30 48.82
N ALA A 121 1.36 -1.15 50.14
CA ALA A 121 2.60 -0.73 50.81
C ALA A 121 3.65 -1.85 50.87
N ASP A 122 3.20 -3.10 51.04
CA ASP A 122 4.04 -4.28 51.14
C ASP A 122 4.69 -4.64 49.78
N PRO A 123 6.03 -4.69 49.68
CA PRO A 123 6.73 -4.96 48.42
C PRO A 123 6.45 -6.38 47.88
N ASP A 124 6.36 -7.40 48.72
CA ASP A 124 6.16 -8.78 48.27
C ASP A 124 4.75 -9.00 47.70
N THR A 125 3.74 -8.36 48.28
CA THR A 125 2.38 -8.34 47.73
C THR A 125 2.31 -7.51 46.45
N ARG A 126 3.06 -6.40 46.36
CA ARG A 126 3.15 -5.57 45.16
C ARG A 126 3.74 -6.33 43.98
N ASP A 127 4.85 -7.03 44.19
CA ASP A 127 5.53 -7.78 43.14
C ASP A 127 4.68 -8.95 42.63
N ARG A 128 3.97 -9.64 43.53
CA ARG A 128 2.97 -10.66 43.14
C ARG A 128 1.83 -10.09 42.30
N GLN A 129 1.33 -8.90 42.66
CA GLN A 129 0.27 -8.22 41.90
C GLN A 129 0.75 -7.74 40.52
N ILE A 130 2.00 -7.28 40.41
CA ILE A 130 2.62 -6.91 39.13
C ILE A 130 2.82 -8.16 38.27
N ALA A 131 3.24 -9.28 38.84
CA ALA A 131 3.37 -10.54 38.10
C ALA A 131 2.00 -11.04 37.57
N ASP A 132 0.94 -11.02 38.39
CA ASP A 132 -0.43 -11.39 37.98
C ASP A 132 -0.97 -10.44 36.89
N LEU A 133 -0.63 -9.14 36.95
CA LEU A 133 -0.96 -8.19 35.88
C LEU A 133 -0.30 -8.58 34.55
N TRP A 134 0.99 -8.91 34.55
CA TRP A 134 1.69 -9.28 33.33
C TRP A 134 1.19 -10.58 32.72
N ASP A 135 0.87 -11.59 33.55
CA ASP A 135 0.30 -12.86 33.09
C ASP A 135 -1.05 -12.63 32.36
N ARG A 136 -1.90 -11.77 32.94
CA ARG A 136 -3.19 -11.39 32.36
C ARG A 136 -3.10 -10.54 31.09
N LEU A 137 -2.03 -9.76 30.94
CA LEU A 137 -1.76 -8.96 29.73
C LEU A 137 -1.04 -9.76 28.64
N ALA A 138 -0.37 -10.87 28.98
CA ALA A 138 0.36 -11.72 28.04
C ALA A 138 -0.50 -12.85 27.44
N GLY A 139 -1.53 -13.34 28.15
CA GLY A 139 -2.37 -14.44 27.67
C GLY A 139 -3.48 -14.07 26.67
N ASP A 140 -4.20 -15.08 26.17
CA ASP A 140 -5.35 -15.02 25.22
C ASP A 140 -6.47 -14.02 25.61
N HIS A 141 -6.45 -13.52 26.85
CA HIS A 141 -7.39 -12.54 27.37
C HIS A 141 -7.11 -11.10 26.88
N ALA A 142 -5.88 -10.81 26.44
CA ALA A 142 -5.53 -9.54 25.83
C ALA A 142 -6.22 -9.37 24.47
N ASP A 143 -6.18 -10.41 23.62
CA ASP A 143 -6.72 -10.35 22.26
C ASP A 143 -8.27 -10.35 22.23
N GLY A 144 -8.92 -10.91 23.25
CA GLY A 144 -10.39 -10.92 23.36
C GLY A 144 -11.02 -9.58 23.75
N ARG A 145 -10.34 -8.76 24.56
CA ARG A 145 -10.82 -7.44 25.03
C ARG A 145 -10.37 -6.27 24.15
N ASP A 146 -9.40 -6.53 23.27
CA ASP A 146 -8.78 -5.54 22.38
C ASP A 146 -9.26 -5.67 20.92
N ARG A 147 -10.25 -6.54 20.65
CA ARG A 147 -10.96 -6.50 19.36
C ARG A 147 -11.64 -5.15 19.21
N ALA A 148 -11.53 -4.56 18.03
CA ALA A 148 -12.07 -3.24 17.70
C ALA A 148 -13.54 -3.06 18.12
N ASP A 149 -14.37 -4.11 17.95
CA ASP A 149 -15.80 -4.07 18.27
C ASP A 149 -16.12 -4.15 19.78
N ARG A 150 -15.14 -4.44 20.64
CA ARG A 150 -15.28 -4.58 22.10
C ARG A 150 -14.29 -3.73 22.90
N ALA A 151 -13.60 -2.79 22.25
CA ALA A 151 -12.58 -1.97 22.89
C ALA A 151 -13.21 -1.00 23.89
N LEU A 152 -13.13 -1.33 25.18
CA LEU A 152 -13.47 -0.42 26.28
C LEU A 152 -12.53 0.81 26.25
N PRO A 153 -13.00 1.98 26.71
CA PRO A 153 -12.12 3.10 27.05
C PRO A 153 -10.98 2.63 27.97
N ILE A 154 -9.78 3.20 27.78
CA ILE A 154 -8.59 2.85 28.58
C ILE A 154 -8.90 2.94 30.08
N GLU A 155 -9.66 3.96 30.48
CA GLU A 155 -10.08 4.17 31.87
C GLU A 155 -10.90 2.99 32.43
N ASP A 156 -11.89 2.52 31.67
CA ASP A 156 -12.77 1.42 32.08
C ASP A 156 -12.00 0.11 32.17
N LEU A 157 -11.03 -0.08 31.27
CA LEU A 157 -10.17 -1.26 31.28
C LEU A 157 -9.24 -1.26 32.51
N ILE A 158 -8.63 -0.12 32.86
CA ILE A 158 -7.83 0.02 34.08
C ILE A 158 -8.70 -0.27 35.31
N ARG A 159 -9.89 0.35 35.42
CA ARG A 159 -10.81 0.12 36.54
C ARG A 159 -11.24 -1.35 36.63
N SER A 160 -11.49 -2.02 35.50
CA SER A 160 -11.83 -3.45 35.44
C SER A 160 -10.68 -4.33 35.95
N LEU A 161 -9.45 -4.04 35.53
CA LEU A 161 -8.27 -4.82 35.93
C LEU A 161 -7.93 -4.59 37.41
N CYS A 162 -8.02 -3.36 37.92
CA CYS A 162 -7.84 -3.10 39.35
C CYS A 162 -8.82 -3.89 40.21
N ARG A 163 -10.11 -3.93 39.83
CA ARG A 163 -11.12 -4.76 40.51
C ARG A 163 -10.79 -6.24 40.47
N ALA A 164 -10.29 -6.73 39.33
CA ALA A 164 -9.93 -8.14 39.16
C ALA A 164 -8.68 -8.55 39.97
N LEU A 165 -7.85 -7.58 40.36
CA LEU A 165 -6.71 -7.75 41.27
C LEU A 165 -7.07 -7.47 42.75
N GLY A 166 -8.31 -7.07 43.04
CA GLY A 166 -8.77 -6.75 44.39
C GLY A 166 -8.28 -5.39 44.92
N ILE A 167 -7.90 -4.47 44.03
CA ILE A 167 -7.26 -3.19 44.36
C ILE A 167 -8.22 -2.03 44.08
N PRO A 168 -8.29 -0.99 44.95
CA PRO A 168 -9.07 0.20 44.66
C PRO A 168 -8.47 0.94 43.44
N PRO A 169 -9.29 1.34 42.45
CA PRO A 169 -8.79 2.11 41.32
C PRO A 169 -8.36 3.51 41.76
N ASP A 170 -7.10 3.87 41.50
CA ASP A 170 -6.56 5.20 41.81
C ASP A 170 -6.83 6.19 40.67
N ARG A 171 -7.45 7.33 41.00
CA ARG A 171 -7.82 8.35 40.00
C ARG A 171 -6.62 9.05 39.39
N THR A 172 -5.53 9.23 40.15
CA THR A 172 -4.35 9.94 39.65
C THR A 172 -3.54 9.09 38.68
N ALA A 173 -3.37 7.79 38.98
CA ALA A 173 -2.74 6.81 38.12
C ALA A 173 -3.53 6.60 36.83
N ILE A 174 -4.87 6.56 36.92
CA ILE A 174 -5.76 6.47 35.77
C ILE A 174 -5.61 7.69 34.86
N ALA A 175 -5.66 8.90 35.43
CA ALA A 175 -5.51 10.14 34.65
C ALA A 175 -4.15 10.23 33.96
N ALA A 176 -3.06 9.85 34.65
CA ALA A 176 -1.71 9.80 34.09
C ALA A 176 -1.60 8.81 32.92
N ALA A 177 -2.20 7.63 33.05
CA ALA A 177 -2.22 6.61 31.99
C ALA A 177 -3.03 7.04 30.76
N VAL A 178 -4.17 7.71 30.96
CA VAL A 178 -5.03 8.19 29.87
C VAL A 178 -4.39 9.38 29.13
N ALA A 179 -3.81 10.32 29.87
CA ALA A 179 -3.06 11.44 29.29
C ALA A 179 -1.91 10.93 28.41
N GLY A 180 -1.36 9.75 28.74
CA GLY A 180 -0.22 9.16 28.07
C GLY A 180 1.05 9.96 28.38
N THR A 181 2.20 9.31 28.34
CA THR A 181 3.43 10.06 28.14
C THR A 181 3.40 10.62 26.73
N LEU A 182 3.27 11.95 26.62
CA LEU A 182 3.54 12.75 25.44
C LEU A 182 5.04 12.66 25.08
N GLU A 183 5.54 11.46 24.82
CA GLU A 183 6.75 11.25 24.04
C GLU A 183 6.25 10.82 22.67
N VAL A 184 5.82 11.82 21.89
CA VAL A 184 5.89 11.72 20.44
C VAL A 184 7.33 11.31 20.14
N PRO A 185 7.61 10.21 19.41
CA PRO A 185 8.93 10.04 18.85
C PRO A 185 9.07 11.18 17.86
N GLY A 186 9.65 12.27 18.34
CA GLY A 186 10.11 13.38 17.55
C GLY A 186 11.03 12.75 16.55
N ARG A 187 10.54 12.63 15.32
CA ARG A 187 11.35 12.38 14.14
C ARG A 187 12.30 13.56 14.07
N THR A 188 13.42 13.47 14.78
CA THR A 188 14.58 14.34 14.62
C THR A 188 15.06 14.09 13.21
N ARG A 189 14.48 14.86 12.30
CA ARG A 189 14.97 15.07 10.95
C ARG A 189 16.23 15.92 11.09
N THR A 190 17.32 15.33 11.59
CA THR A 190 18.68 15.82 11.35
C THR A 190 19.03 15.45 9.91
N GLY A 191 18.57 16.29 9.00
CA GLY A 191 18.83 16.18 7.56
C GLY A 191 19.30 17.52 7.02
N THR A 192 20.39 18.06 7.57
CA THR A 192 21.09 19.20 6.97
C THR A 192 22.59 18.91 6.91
N ALA A 193 23.02 18.27 5.82
CA ALA A 193 24.27 18.57 5.10
C ALA A 193 24.44 17.54 3.98
N GLY A 194 24.43 18.00 2.72
CA GLY A 194 24.87 17.17 1.59
C GLY A 194 24.01 17.18 0.33
N ARG A 195 23.29 18.25 -0.01
CA ARG A 195 22.88 18.47 -1.41
C ARG A 195 23.79 19.51 -2.07
N ARG A 196 24.79 19.00 -2.79
CA ARG A 196 25.38 19.70 -3.95
C ARG A 196 24.25 19.93 -4.98
N PRO A 197 24.07 21.15 -5.51
CA PRO A 197 23.24 21.33 -6.69
C PRO A 197 24.03 20.82 -7.91
N MET A 198 23.58 19.73 -8.52
CA MET A 198 23.99 19.43 -9.89
C MET A 198 23.36 20.49 -10.80
N GLN A 199 24.18 21.46 -11.16
CA GLN A 199 23.99 22.28 -12.36
C GLN A 199 24.06 21.37 -13.58
N GLY A 200 23.23 21.66 -14.59
CA GLY A 200 23.45 21.17 -15.94
C GLY A 200 22.27 20.46 -16.57
N TRP A 201 21.17 21.18 -16.83
CA TRP A 201 20.44 20.97 -18.08
C TRP A 201 20.26 22.32 -18.75
N VAL A 202 21.07 22.47 -19.80
CA VAL A 202 21.19 23.60 -20.70
C VAL A 202 19.83 23.85 -21.36
N ARG A 203 19.37 25.10 -21.23
CA ARG A 203 18.32 25.69 -22.06
C ARG A 203 19.03 26.40 -23.21
N PRO A 204 18.76 26.09 -24.49
CA PRO A 204 19.10 27.00 -25.55
C PRO A 204 18.02 28.09 -25.60
N ALA A 205 18.42 29.33 -25.37
CA ALA A 205 17.69 30.51 -25.79
C ALA A 205 18.62 31.30 -26.70
N ASP A 206 18.12 31.61 -27.90
CA ASP A 206 18.36 32.78 -28.76
C ASP A 206 17.88 32.38 -30.18
N ALA A 207 17.06 33.12 -30.93
CA ALA A 207 16.69 34.54 -30.92
C ALA A 207 15.32 34.75 -31.67
N PRO A 208 14.95 35.93 -32.22
CA PRO A 208 13.93 36.79 -31.62
C PRO A 208 12.71 37.14 -32.53
N ALA A 209 11.69 37.73 -31.86
CA ALA A 209 10.75 38.76 -32.33
C ALA A 209 9.69 38.46 -33.43
N LEU A 210 8.48 38.95 -33.11
CA LEU A 210 7.36 39.34 -33.98
C LEU A 210 6.52 38.21 -34.59
N THR A 211 5.29 38.01 -34.08
CA THR A 211 4.06 38.27 -34.84
C THR A 211 2.80 38.08 -33.99
N ARG A 212 1.83 38.97 -34.20
CA ARG A 212 0.47 38.99 -33.64
C ARG A 212 -0.27 37.66 -33.82
N PRO A 213 -1.25 37.33 -32.95
CA PRO A 213 -2.19 36.26 -33.25
C PRO A 213 -3.02 36.59 -34.51
N PRO A 214 -3.33 35.61 -35.37
CA PRO A 214 -4.19 35.83 -36.54
C PRO A 214 -5.64 36.13 -36.13
N PRO A 215 -6.39 36.92 -36.93
CA PRO A 215 -7.80 37.20 -36.66
C PRO A 215 -8.67 35.95 -36.86
N ARG A 216 -9.73 35.84 -36.04
CA ARG A 216 -10.74 34.78 -36.17
C ARG A 216 -11.48 34.87 -37.51
N PRO A 217 -11.81 33.74 -38.16
CA PRO A 217 -12.67 33.75 -39.34
C PRO A 217 -14.10 34.18 -38.98
N PRO A 218 -14.81 34.88 -39.89
CA PRO A 218 -16.20 35.28 -39.68
C PRO A 218 -17.10 34.05 -39.62
N GLY A 219 -18.03 34.04 -38.66
CA GLY A 219 -19.08 33.03 -38.57
C GLY A 219 -20.05 33.14 -39.76
N PRO A 220 -20.75 32.05 -40.11
CA PRO A 220 -21.70 32.07 -41.21
C PRO A 220 -22.86 33.01 -40.91
N ASP A 221 -23.04 34.01 -41.77
CA ASP A 221 -24.24 34.83 -41.80
C ASP A 221 -25.46 33.92 -42.02
N SER A 222 -26.42 34.02 -41.11
CA SER A 222 -27.77 33.49 -41.33
C SER A 222 -28.51 34.50 -42.20
N GLY A 223 -28.76 34.14 -43.45
CA GLY A 223 -29.54 34.90 -44.42
C GLY A 223 -29.89 34.04 -45.63
#